data_AF-A0A8D8NRB6-F1
#
_entry.id   AF-A0A8D8NRB6-F1
#
_cell.length_a   1.000
_cell.length_b   1.000
_cell.length_c   1.000
_cell.angle_alpha   90.00
_cell.angle_beta   90.00
_cell.angle_gamma   90.00
#
_symmetry.space_group_name_H-M   'P 1'
#
loop_
_entity.id
_entity.type
_entity.pdbx_description
1 polymer ?
#
loop_
_entity_poly.entity_id
_entity_poly.type
_entity_poly.pdbx_seq_one_letter_code
_entity_poly.pdbx_strand_id
1 'polypeptide(L)'
;MQPSTSEYEATFLEKEGVEYQQLVAWFLLQRAMLKNEKLKKNGQVFEFRMAFEMKAAGKFDDVPLFLEDGGYLIQLKHTVSRKDDQPKVLPREMLFSKQDSPFLLHKYLKAFHEMKKKEKQWNYGDIKHIIIFTNSKFEEADSNPEVVLDDIFKFSTGKHIKLTNSAQEMIQKLKENTAIDEATVTEFFSKLVLSVEQPNVEQLKLDMVTESRRWMRTWIRPDDLARQEESFFEQPLHIIHKEFNEYEKTVKHVEVDGKQQIRRVFLGREKGEEILEKIKNKLSYEIQISSKHSCASLKAMSYYYINRHIKLNQFGMIQDREFIEQLYTTFSNKNCFILTAQPGMGKSTLWQYWAFEAQKLHTESAVFLLYLNNLPHNMPTIEKLEDIITSKIFDSDLSKSNVDMIVKENKKQIVLFFDAFDEIKENSQDKKEKNHEKIKK
;
A
#
# COMPACT_ATOMS: atom_id res chain seq x y z
N MET A 1 -30.64 3.69 -33.93
CA MET A 1 -29.41 4.47 -34.21
C MET A 1 -28.28 3.78 -33.45
N GLN A 2 -27.28 3.23 -34.15
CA GLN A 2 -26.05 2.80 -33.50
C GLN A 2 -25.19 4.04 -33.23
N PRO A 3 -24.58 4.20 -32.05
CA PRO A 3 -23.70 5.32 -31.77
C PRO A 3 -22.53 5.31 -32.75
N SER A 4 -22.11 6.49 -33.18
CA SER A 4 -20.95 6.66 -34.05
C SER A 4 -19.67 6.22 -33.33
N THR A 5 -18.65 5.78 -34.06
CA THR A 5 -17.35 5.38 -33.49
C THR A 5 -16.74 6.48 -32.61
N SER A 6 -16.97 7.75 -32.96
CA SER A 6 -16.55 8.91 -32.15
C SER A 6 -17.30 9.07 -30.83
N GLU A 7 -18.56 8.68 -30.75
CA GLU A 7 -19.34 8.69 -29.51
C GLU A 7 -18.94 7.56 -28.58
N TYR A 8 -18.69 6.35 -29.13
CA TYR A 8 -18.15 5.24 -28.35
C TYR A 8 -16.77 5.57 -27.77
N GLU A 9 -15.89 6.16 -28.57
CA GLU A 9 -14.55 6.58 -28.13
C GLU A 9 -14.60 7.68 -27.07
N ALA A 10 -15.43 8.70 -27.22
CA ALA A 10 -15.59 9.74 -26.20
C ALA A 10 -16.07 9.16 -24.86
N THR A 11 -17.07 8.28 -24.92
CA THR A 11 -17.62 7.60 -23.72
C THR A 11 -16.59 6.70 -23.05
N PHE A 12 -15.74 6.02 -23.83
CA PHE A 12 -14.67 5.17 -23.33
C PHE A 12 -13.59 5.98 -22.58
N LEU A 13 -13.16 7.11 -23.17
CA LEU A 13 -12.13 7.98 -22.59
C LEU A 13 -12.61 8.68 -21.30
N GLU A 14 -13.90 9.07 -21.25
CA GLU A 14 -14.50 9.60 -20.03
C GLU A 14 -14.52 8.55 -18.91
N LYS A 15 -14.79 7.29 -19.26
CA LYS A 15 -14.82 6.18 -18.29
C LYS A 15 -13.45 5.91 -17.68
N GLU A 16 -12.37 5.94 -18.48
CA GLU A 16 -11.00 5.78 -17.97
C GLU A 16 -10.59 6.91 -17.02
N GLY A 17 -10.98 8.15 -17.34
CA GLY A 17 -10.72 9.31 -16.48
C GLY A 17 -11.40 9.19 -15.11
N VAL A 18 -12.68 8.78 -15.08
CA VAL A 18 -13.43 8.59 -13.83
C VAL A 18 -12.86 7.44 -13.01
N GLU A 19 -12.53 6.31 -13.65
CA GLU A 19 -11.93 5.16 -12.97
C GLU A 19 -10.59 5.54 -12.30
N TYR A 20 -9.77 6.31 -13.01
CA TYR A 20 -8.53 6.84 -12.46
C TYR A 20 -8.78 7.72 -11.23
N GLN A 21 -9.77 8.61 -11.30
CA GLN A 21 -10.11 9.50 -10.20
C GLN A 21 -10.53 8.74 -8.94
N GLN A 22 -11.42 7.76 -9.11
CA GLN A 22 -11.88 6.90 -8.02
C GLN A 22 -10.73 6.09 -7.43
N LEU A 23 -9.85 5.53 -8.27
CA LEU A 23 -8.74 4.71 -7.80
C LEU A 23 -7.73 5.52 -6.97
N VAL A 24 -7.41 6.76 -7.37
CA VAL A 24 -6.57 7.65 -6.56
C VAL A 24 -7.25 7.98 -5.22
N ALA A 25 -8.57 8.21 -5.21
CA ALA A 25 -9.31 8.42 -3.97
C ALA A 25 -9.27 7.18 -3.06
N TRP A 26 -9.40 5.97 -3.61
CA TRP A 26 -9.29 4.73 -2.85
C TRP A 26 -7.88 4.53 -2.29
N PHE A 27 -6.86 4.83 -3.10
CA PHE A 27 -5.46 4.77 -2.68
C PHE A 27 -5.20 5.69 -1.48
N LEU A 28 -5.63 6.95 -1.56
CA LEU A 28 -5.45 7.93 -0.48
C LEU A 28 -6.21 7.51 0.79
N LEU A 29 -7.45 7.01 0.64
CA LEU A 29 -8.23 6.48 1.76
C LEU A 29 -7.51 5.30 2.42
N GLN A 30 -7.05 4.33 1.64
CA GLN A 30 -6.32 3.16 2.13
C GLN A 30 -5.07 3.57 2.91
N ARG A 31 -4.25 4.46 2.34
CA ARG A 31 -3.04 4.96 2.97
C ARG A 31 -3.34 5.66 4.30
N ALA A 32 -4.38 6.50 4.35
CA ALA A 32 -4.78 7.18 5.58
C ALA A 32 -5.27 6.19 6.66
N MET A 33 -6.08 5.21 6.28
CA MET A 33 -6.55 4.15 7.18
C MET A 33 -5.39 3.34 7.77
N LEU A 34 -4.46 2.88 6.92
CA LEU A 34 -3.32 2.08 7.34
C LEU A 34 -2.32 2.88 8.18
N LYS A 35 -2.13 4.16 7.89
CA LYS A 35 -1.33 5.07 8.73
C LYS A 35 -1.94 5.22 10.12
N ASN A 36 -3.26 5.41 10.22
CA ASN A 36 -3.96 5.44 11.51
C ASN A 36 -3.77 4.13 12.30
N GLU A 37 -3.97 2.99 11.65
CA GLU A 37 -3.77 1.68 12.28
C GLU A 37 -2.32 1.49 12.80
N LYS A 38 -1.31 1.96 12.04
CA LYS A 38 0.09 1.90 12.46
C LYS A 38 0.36 2.79 13.68
N LEU A 39 -0.14 4.01 13.68
CA LEU A 39 0.07 4.98 14.77
C LEU A 39 -0.68 4.58 16.04
N LYS A 40 -1.88 4.00 15.90
CA LYS A 40 -2.70 3.49 17.01
C LYS A 40 -1.96 2.44 17.84
N LYS A 41 -1.14 1.59 17.21
CA LYS A 41 -0.29 0.60 17.91
C LYS A 41 0.73 1.24 18.86
N ASN A 42 1.09 2.50 18.64
CA ASN A 42 2.01 3.28 19.47
C ASN A 42 1.28 4.25 20.41
N GLY A 43 -0.04 4.12 20.58
CA GLY A 43 -0.85 5.03 21.39
C GLY A 43 -1.08 6.41 20.77
N GLN A 44 -0.75 6.58 19.49
CA GLN A 44 -1.00 7.81 18.73
C GLN A 44 -2.28 7.68 17.92
N VAL A 45 -2.97 8.80 17.72
CA VAL A 45 -4.14 8.89 16.85
C VAL A 45 -3.73 9.59 15.56
N PHE A 46 -4.28 9.18 14.42
CA PHE A 46 -4.16 9.92 13.17
C PHE A 46 -5.53 10.34 12.67
N GLU A 47 -5.82 11.62 12.79
CA GLU A 47 -7.04 12.19 12.23
C GLU A 47 -6.89 12.48 10.74
N PHE A 48 -7.88 12.01 9.98
CA PHE A 48 -8.04 12.39 8.58
C PHE A 48 -9.53 12.59 8.25
N ARG A 49 -9.79 13.45 7.27
CA ARG A 49 -11.11 13.63 6.66
C ARG A 49 -10.94 13.78 5.16
N MET A 50 -11.60 12.93 4.40
CA MET A 50 -11.57 12.94 2.94
C MET A 50 -12.99 13.09 2.38
N ALA A 51 -13.13 13.84 1.30
CA ALA A 51 -14.34 13.83 0.48
C ALA A 51 -13.98 13.49 -0.97
N PHE A 52 -14.99 13.10 -1.75
CA PHE A 52 -14.86 12.86 -3.19
C PHE A 52 -15.94 13.64 -3.94
N GLU A 53 -15.61 14.29 -5.06
CA GLU A 53 -16.47 15.22 -5.83
C GLU A 53 -17.26 16.22 -4.94
N MET A 54 -16.57 16.86 -4.01
CA MET A 54 -17.15 17.89 -3.14
C MET A 54 -17.30 19.22 -3.90
N LYS A 55 -18.42 19.41 -4.59
CA LYS A 55 -18.71 20.62 -5.39
C LYS A 55 -18.45 21.95 -4.68
N ALA A 56 -18.62 21.99 -3.36
CA ALA A 56 -18.39 23.20 -2.58
C ALA A 56 -16.89 23.60 -2.48
N ALA A 57 -15.95 22.71 -2.85
CA ALA A 57 -14.53 23.04 -3.05
C ALA A 57 -14.21 23.62 -4.45
N GLY A 58 -15.20 23.82 -5.31
CA GLY A 58 -15.04 24.52 -6.58
C GLY A 58 -14.17 23.73 -7.57
N LYS A 59 -12.93 24.16 -7.80
CA LYS A 59 -11.96 23.52 -8.72
C LYS A 59 -11.07 22.48 -8.05
N PHE A 60 -11.38 22.11 -6.81
CA PHE A 60 -10.70 21.07 -6.04
C PHE A 60 -11.72 20.08 -5.50
N ASP A 61 -12.79 19.86 -6.26
CA ASP A 61 -13.88 19.00 -5.87
C ASP A 61 -13.50 17.52 -5.92
N ASP A 62 -12.54 17.12 -6.75
CA ASP A 62 -12.14 15.72 -6.91
C ASP A 62 -11.81 15.04 -5.57
N VAL A 63 -10.76 15.48 -4.83
CA VAL A 63 -10.41 14.90 -3.52
C VAL A 63 -9.93 15.95 -2.51
N PRO A 64 -10.83 16.65 -1.80
CA PRO A 64 -10.46 17.40 -0.61
C PRO A 64 -10.04 16.43 0.50
N LEU A 65 -8.79 16.54 0.95
CA LEU A 65 -8.22 15.70 2.01
C LEU A 65 -7.65 16.59 3.12
N PHE A 66 -7.99 16.27 4.36
CA PHE A 66 -7.57 17.03 5.53
C PHE A 66 -6.89 16.10 6.50
N LEU A 67 -5.63 16.43 6.82
CA LEU A 67 -4.83 15.72 7.80
C LEU A 67 -4.62 16.64 9.02
N GLU A 68 -3.92 16.14 10.03
CA GLU A 68 -3.64 16.89 11.26
C GLU A 68 -2.84 18.18 11.02
N ASP A 69 -2.00 18.20 9.98
CA ASP A 69 -1.11 19.30 9.66
C ASP A 69 -1.66 20.28 8.60
N GLY A 70 -2.87 20.03 8.11
CA GLY A 70 -3.59 20.96 7.24
C GLY A 70 -4.35 20.31 6.08
N GLY A 71 -4.88 21.18 5.22
CA GLY A 71 -5.68 20.81 4.06
C GLY A 71 -4.87 20.56 2.79
N TYR A 72 -5.23 19.51 2.08
CA TYR A 72 -4.70 19.08 0.80
C TYR A 72 -5.84 19.15 -0.22
N LEU A 73 -5.74 20.11 -1.13
CA LEU A 73 -6.72 20.31 -2.19
C LEU A 73 -6.25 19.60 -3.45
N ILE A 74 -6.89 18.50 -3.78
CA ILE A 74 -6.40 17.60 -4.82
C ILE A 74 -7.31 17.68 -6.04
N GLN A 75 -6.72 17.97 -7.20
CA GLN A 75 -7.35 17.86 -8.50
C GLN A 75 -6.69 16.76 -9.31
N LEU A 76 -7.49 15.89 -9.91
CA LEU A 76 -7.10 14.75 -10.70
C LEU A 76 -7.41 15.03 -12.18
N LYS A 77 -6.36 15.11 -13.00
CA LYS A 77 -6.43 15.37 -14.44
C LYS A 77 -5.79 14.25 -15.23
N HIS A 78 -6.60 13.30 -15.64
CA HIS A 78 -6.19 12.23 -16.55
C HIS A 78 -6.38 12.66 -18.01
N THR A 79 -5.32 12.62 -18.79
CA THR A 79 -5.32 12.85 -20.23
C THR A 79 -4.96 11.57 -20.95
N VAL A 80 -5.89 11.01 -21.72
CA VAL A 80 -5.61 9.80 -22.51
C VAL A 80 -4.93 10.22 -23.82
N SER A 81 -3.73 9.70 -24.06
CA SER A 81 -2.97 9.93 -25.29
C SER A 81 -3.45 8.97 -26.39
N ARG A 82 -3.87 9.48 -27.54
CA ARG A 82 -4.41 8.67 -28.66
C ARG A 82 -3.34 8.11 -29.60
N LYS A 83 -2.05 8.42 -29.40
CA LYS A 83 -0.96 8.00 -30.30
C LYS A 83 0.27 7.57 -29.50
N ASP A 84 0.65 6.31 -29.67
CA ASP A 84 1.96 5.70 -29.31
C ASP A 84 2.36 5.61 -27.83
N ASP A 85 1.42 5.54 -26.87
CA ASP A 85 1.70 5.45 -25.42
C ASP A 85 2.60 6.56 -24.86
N GLN A 86 2.87 7.60 -25.65
CA GLN A 86 3.69 8.74 -25.23
C GLN A 86 2.82 9.68 -24.39
N PRO A 87 3.27 10.06 -23.18
CA PRO A 87 2.56 11.04 -22.36
C PRO A 87 2.39 12.35 -23.11
N LYS A 88 1.19 12.93 -23.05
CA LYS A 88 0.94 14.25 -23.63
C LYS A 88 1.86 15.27 -22.94
N VAL A 89 2.67 15.98 -23.71
CA VAL A 89 3.44 17.12 -23.21
C VAL A 89 2.52 18.34 -23.17
N LEU A 90 2.43 18.98 -22.00
CA LEU A 90 1.70 20.22 -21.77
C LEU A 90 2.68 21.40 -21.89
N PRO A 91 2.52 22.25 -22.92
CA PRO A 91 3.25 23.51 -23.02
C PRO A 91 2.93 24.40 -21.83
N ARG A 92 3.93 25.11 -21.29
CA ARG A 92 3.76 26.02 -20.15
C ARG A 92 2.67 27.08 -20.40
N GLU A 93 2.55 27.52 -21.64
CA GLU A 93 1.58 28.52 -22.09
C GLU A 93 0.12 28.09 -21.87
N MET A 94 -0.16 26.78 -21.89
CA MET A 94 -1.51 26.24 -21.66
C MET A 94 -2.02 26.44 -20.24
N LEU A 95 -1.14 26.72 -19.28
CA LEU A 95 -1.49 27.07 -17.90
C LEU A 95 -2.09 28.49 -17.80
N PHE A 96 -1.83 29.33 -18.80
CA PHE A 96 -2.20 30.76 -18.82
C PHE A 96 -2.93 31.19 -20.09
N SER A 97 -3.23 30.26 -21.00
CA SER A 97 -3.83 30.61 -22.28
C SER A 97 -5.22 31.23 -22.10
N LYS A 98 -5.62 32.07 -23.05
CA LYS A 98 -7.01 32.56 -23.13
C LYS A 98 -7.98 31.48 -23.65
N GLN A 99 -7.45 30.42 -24.24
CA GLN A 99 -8.23 29.28 -24.70
C GLN A 99 -8.63 28.42 -23.51
N ASP A 100 -9.84 27.86 -23.55
CA ASP A 100 -10.34 27.05 -22.44
C ASP A 100 -9.48 25.78 -22.28
N SER A 101 -8.78 25.69 -21.16
CA SER A 101 -7.92 24.56 -20.81
C SER A 101 -8.27 24.05 -19.41
N PRO A 102 -8.25 22.72 -19.19
CA PRO A 102 -8.52 22.14 -17.87
C PRO A 102 -7.40 22.44 -16.85
N PHE A 103 -6.25 22.94 -17.31
CA PHE A 103 -5.09 23.28 -16.48
C PHE A 103 -4.94 24.80 -16.22
N LEU A 104 -5.95 25.61 -16.56
CA LEU A 104 -5.88 27.08 -16.39
C LEU A 104 -5.73 27.48 -14.91
N LEU A 105 -4.55 27.96 -14.54
CA LEU A 105 -4.21 28.27 -13.14
C LEU A 105 -5.09 29.37 -12.54
N HIS A 106 -5.57 30.33 -13.34
CA HIS A 106 -6.47 31.37 -12.83
C HIS A 106 -7.79 30.79 -12.27
N LYS A 107 -8.26 29.65 -12.79
CA LYS A 107 -9.48 28.99 -12.29
C LYS A 107 -9.21 28.38 -10.91
N TYR A 108 -8.06 27.75 -10.73
CA TYR A 108 -7.61 27.18 -9.45
C TYR A 108 -7.33 28.28 -8.42
N LEU A 109 -6.69 29.38 -8.82
CA LEU A 109 -6.46 30.54 -7.97
C LEU A 109 -7.77 31.14 -7.46
N LYS A 110 -8.77 31.33 -8.34
CA LYS A 110 -10.11 31.80 -7.93
C LYS A 110 -10.76 30.85 -6.93
N ALA A 111 -10.71 29.53 -7.17
CA ALA A 111 -11.23 28.54 -6.24
C ALA A 111 -10.50 28.59 -4.89
N PHE A 112 -9.17 28.72 -4.90
CA PHE A 112 -8.35 28.81 -3.69
C PHE A 112 -8.72 30.05 -2.86
N HIS A 113 -8.84 31.20 -3.50
CA HIS A 113 -9.25 32.45 -2.84
C HIS A 113 -10.63 32.33 -2.19
N GLU A 114 -11.58 31.68 -2.87
CA GLU A 114 -12.92 31.42 -2.31
C GLU A 114 -12.89 30.40 -1.16
N MET A 115 -12.04 29.38 -1.24
CA MET A 115 -11.88 28.41 -0.15
C MET A 115 -11.27 29.06 1.10
N LYS A 116 -10.28 29.94 0.94
CA LYS A 116 -9.66 30.70 2.03
C LYS A 116 -10.68 31.58 2.77
N LYS A 117 -11.59 32.24 2.04
CA LYS A 117 -12.70 33.01 2.67
C LYS A 117 -13.62 32.14 3.53
N LYS A 118 -13.76 30.87 3.18
CA LYS A 118 -14.67 29.92 3.84
C LYS A 118 -13.96 29.02 4.84
N GLU A 119 -12.66 29.20 5.07
CA GLU A 119 -11.81 28.32 5.89
C GLU A 119 -12.41 28.01 7.27
N LYS A 120 -13.01 29.02 7.93
CA LYS A 120 -13.72 28.87 9.20
C LYS A 120 -14.98 28.00 9.14
N GLN A 121 -15.72 28.04 8.02
CA GLN A 121 -16.95 27.25 7.82
C GLN A 121 -16.65 25.77 7.58
N TRP A 122 -15.45 25.51 7.08
CA TRP A 122 -14.98 24.20 6.69
C TRP A 122 -14.30 23.45 7.83
N ASN A 123 -13.80 24.16 8.85
CA ASN A 123 -13.12 23.60 10.01
C ASN A 123 -12.00 22.62 9.61
N TYR A 124 -11.18 23.01 8.63
CA TYR A 124 -10.17 22.16 7.98
C TYR A 124 -8.71 22.55 8.28
N GLY A 125 -8.50 23.58 9.11
CA GLY A 125 -7.17 24.16 9.31
C GLY A 125 -6.66 24.87 8.04
N ASP A 126 -5.41 25.29 8.09
CA ASP A 126 -4.77 25.99 6.98
C ASP A 126 -4.62 25.06 5.77
N ILE A 127 -4.93 25.56 4.57
CA ILE A 127 -4.59 24.82 3.33
C ILE A 127 -3.07 24.74 3.24
N LYS A 128 -2.52 23.52 3.27
CA LYS A 128 -1.08 23.27 3.22
C LYS A 128 -0.58 23.10 1.78
N HIS A 129 -1.30 22.32 0.99
CA HIS A 129 -0.93 22.02 -0.39
C HIS A 129 -2.13 22.04 -1.33
N ILE A 130 -1.88 22.51 -2.55
CA ILE A 130 -2.78 22.35 -3.69
C ILE A 130 -2.07 21.41 -4.65
N ILE A 131 -2.62 20.21 -4.83
CA ILE A 131 -1.99 19.16 -5.62
C ILE A 131 -2.77 18.97 -6.90
N ILE A 132 -2.12 19.17 -8.04
CA ILE A 132 -2.69 18.79 -9.34
C ILE A 132 -1.96 17.53 -9.79
N PHE A 133 -2.70 16.43 -9.74
CA PHE A 133 -2.28 15.15 -10.25
C PHE A 133 -2.58 15.09 -11.75
N THR A 134 -1.55 14.86 -12.57
CA THR A 134 -1.74 14.53 -13.99
C THR A 134 -0.78 13.47 -14.51
N ASN A 135 -1.21 12.72 -15.52
CA ASN A 135 -0.36 11.81 -16.31
C ASN A 135 0.28 12.51 -17.53
N SER A 136 -0.01 13.81 -17.74
CA SER A 136 0.70 14.62 -18.73
C SER A 136 2.11 14.98 -18.24
N LYS A 137 3.06 15.03 -19.17
CA LYS A 137 4.39 15.62 -18.91
C LYS A 137 4.31 17.12 -19.06
N PHE A 138 5.02 17.87 -18.23
CA PHE A 138 5.23 19.29 -18.48
C PHE A 138 6.53 19.47 -19.26
N GLU A 139 6.48 20.33 -20.28
CA GLU A 139 7.67 20.75 -21.01
C GLU A 139 8.69 21.31 -20.00
N GLU A 140 9.90 20.72 -19.98
CA GLU A 140 10.91 20.83 -18.91
C GLU A 140 10.75 22.12 -18.12
N ALA A 141 9.98 22.07 -17.03
CA ALA A 141 9.99 23.12 -16.04
C ALA A 141 11.41 23.12 -15.47
N ASP A 142 12.00 24.30 -15.24
CA ASP A 142 13.25 24.40 -14.49
C ASP A 142 13.03 23.70 -13.14
N SER A 143 13.44 22.44 -13.09
CA SER A 143 12.98 21.50 -12.08
C SER A 143 13.81 21.76 -10.83
N ASN A 144 13.11 22.22 -9.79
CA ASN A 144 13.65 22.45 -8.46
C ASN A 144 13.10 21.36 -7.52
N PRO A 145 13.61 21.22 -6.28
CA PRO A 145 13.67 19.95 -5.57
C PRO A 145 12.32 19.26 -5.42
N GLU A 146 12.39 17.94 -5.41
CA GLU A 146 11.29 17.06 -5.06
C GLU A 146 10.59 17.55 -3.78
N VAL A 147 9.28 17.72 -3.87
CA VAL A 147 8.49 18.11 -2.71
C VAL A 147 8.25 16.88 -1.86
N VAL A 148 8.77 16.90 -0.64
CA VAL A 148 8.43 15.88 0.36
C VAL A 148 7.02 16.16 0.87
N LEU A 149 6.05 15.41 0.37
CA LEU A 149 4.69 15.34 0.89
C LEU A 149 4.59 14.29 2.00
N ASP A 150 3.41 14.21 2.62
CA ASP A 150 3.11 13.13 3.57
C ASP A 150 3.23 11.75 2.90
N ASP A 151 3.60 10.73 3.67
CA ASP A 151 3.79 9.36 3.17
C ASP A 151 2.56 8.77 2.47
N ILE A 152 1.35 9.26 2.77
CA ILE A 152 0.14 8.82 2.06
C ILE A 152 0.13 9.19 0.57
N PHE A 153 0.96 10.15 0.14
CA PHE A 153 1.13 10.57 -1.25
C PHE A 153 2.30 9.88 -1.96
N LYS A 154 2.92 8.87 -1.33
CA LYS A 154 4.02 8.11 -1.94
C LYS A 154 3.48 7.02 -2.85
N PHE A 155 3.68 7.21 -4.14
CA PHE A 155 3.45 6.22 -5.18
C PHE A 155 4.77 5.47 -5.49
N SER A 156 4.68 4.26 -6.03
CA SER A 156 5.88 3.52 -6.49
C SER A 156 6.60 4.22 -7.64
N THR A 157 5.86 4.97 -8.45
CA THR A 157 6.35 5.79 -9.55
C THR A 157 5.77 7.20 -9.48
N GLY A 158 6.54 8.18 -9.92
CA GLY A 158 6.10 9.58 -10.00
C GLY A 158 6.94 10.54 -9.16
N LYS A 159 6.79 11.83 -9.46
CA LYS A 159 7.53 12.91 -8.80
C LYS A 159 6.59 14.07 -8.46
N HIS A 160 6.83 14.68 -7.31
CA HIS A 160 6.14 15.90 -6.88
C HIS A 160 7.05 17.10 -7.13
N ILE A 161 6.63 18.02 -8.00
CA ILE A 161 7.42 19.18 -8.40
C ILE A 161 6.73 20.50 -8.03
N LYS A 162 7.53 21.52 -7.72
CA LYS A 162 7.09 22.91 -7.57
C LYS A 162 7.49 23.74 -8.77
N LEU A 163 6.61 24.67 -9.17
CA LEU A 163 6.93 25.71 -10.16
C LEU A 163 7.74 26.81 -9.46
N THR A 164 9.01 27.03 -9.83
CA THR A 164 9.88 28.02 -9.16
C THR A 164 10.26 29.19 -10.06
N ASN A 165 11.04 28.98 -11.12
CA ASN A 165 11.50 30.08 -11.98
C ASN A 165 10.37 30.75 -12.78
N SER A 166 9.33 30.00 -13.16
CA SER A 166 8.16 30.57 -13.81
C SER A 166 7.26 31.36 -12.85
N ALA A 167 7.36 31.17 -11.53
CA ALA A 167 6.35 31.67 -10.60
C ALA A 167 6.25 33.19 -10.62
N GLN A 168 7.35 33.93 -10.75
CA GLN A 168 7.32 35.40 -10.73
C GLN A 168 6.62 36.00 -11.97
N GLU A 169 6.96 35.54 -13.17
CA GLU A 169 6.28 35.96 -14.39
C GLU A 169 4.81 35.51 -14.41
N MET A 170 4.54 34.32 -13.89
CA MET A 170 3.19 33.75 -13.81
C MET A 170 2.32 34.46 -12.77
N ILE A 171 2.91 34.86 -11.64
CA ILE A 171 2.29 35.72 -10.64
C ILE A 171 1.92 37.05 -11.29
N GLN A 172 2.85 37.68 -12.02
CA GLN A 172 2.60 38.96 -12.69
C GLN A 172 1.45 38.85 -13.71
N LYS A 173 1.46 37.83 -14.57
CA LYS A 173 0.37 37.57 -15.53
C LYS A 173 -0.97 37.31 -14.83
N LEU A 174 -0.99 36.61 -13.70
CA LEU A 174 -2.25 36.37 -12.97
C LEU A 174 -2.75 37.61 -12.22
N LYS A 175 -1.86 38.45 -11.69
CA LYS A 175 -2.21 39.75 -11.11
C LYS A 175 -2.93 40.65 -12.12
N GLU A 176 -2.39 40.74 -13.33
CA GLU A 176 -2.96 41.58 -14.39
C GLU A 176 -4.34 41.11 -14.86
N ASN A 177 -4.65 39.82 -14.68
CA ASN A 177 -5.88 39.19 -15.18
C ASN A 177 -6.90 38.83 -14.07
N THR A 178 -6.62 39.13 -12.80
CA THR A 178 -7.52 38.80 -11.69
C THR A 178 -7.62 39.93 -10.66
N ALA A 179 -8.81 40.10 -10.05
CA ALA A 179 -9.04 41.06 -8.97
C ALA A 179 -8.60 40.50 -7.59
N ILE A 180 -7.59 39.64 -7.55
CA ILE A 180 -7.10 38.95 -6.34
C ILE A 180 -5.79 39.61 -5.90
N ASP A 181 -5.62 39.82 -4.59
CA ASP A 181 -4.45 40.50 -4.04
C ASP A 181 -3.16 39.69 -4.20
N GLU A 182 -2.03 40.40 -4.28
CA GLU A 182 -0.70 39.83 -4.50
C GLU A 182 -0.30 38.78 -3.45
N ALA A 183 -0.66 38.99 -2.18
CA ALA A 183 -0.31 38.06 -1.11
C ALA A 183 -1.02 36.71 -1.33
N THR A 184 -2.30 36.73 -1.69
CA THR A 184 -3.05 35.52 -2.03
C THR A 184 -2.49 34.81 -3.27
N VAL A 185 -2.11 35.54 -4.32
CA VAL A 185 -1.50 34.92 -5.52
C VAL A 185 -0.16 34.26 -5.17
N THR A 186 0.67 34.94 -4.39
CA THR A 186 1.98 34.43 -3.95
C THR A 186 1.82 33.17 -3.08
N GLU A 187 0.87 33.21 -2.15
CA GLU A 187 0.55 32.06 -1.30
C GLU A 187 0.07 30.85 -2.13
N PHE A 188 -0.82 31.06 -3.10
CA PHE A 188 -1.30 30.01 -4.01
C PHE A 188 -0.13 29.27 -4.68
N PHE A 189 0.81 30.00 -5.28
CA PHE A 189 1.98 29.38 -5.94
C PHE A 189 2.93 28.70 -4.95
N SER A 190 3.08 29.23 -3.74
CA SER A 190 3.92 28.60 -2.72
C SER A 190 3.41 27.21 -2.28
N LYS A 191 2.07 27.03 -2.36
CA LYS A 191 1.34 25.82 -1.97
C LYS A 191 1.05 24.88 -3.15
N LEU A 192 1.12 25.37 -4.39
CA LEU A 192 0.88 24.59 -5.60
C LEU A 192 1.98 23.55 -5.83
N VAL A 193 1.57 22.30 -5.93
CA VAL A 193 2.39 21.14 -6.26
C VAL A 193 1.79 20.48 -7.49
N LEU A 194 2.63 20.28 -8.51
CA LEU A 194 2.25 19.47 -9.66
C LEU A 194 2.83 18.08 -9.44
N SER A 195 1.97 17.07 -9.44
CA SER A 195 2.41 15.69 -9.36
C SER A 195 2.33 15.09 -10.76
N VAL A 196 3.52 14.90 -11.32
CA VAL A 196 3.74 14.51 -12.72
C VAL A 196 4.19 13.05 -12.77
N GLU A 197 3.90 12.39 -13.88
CA GLU A 197 4.29 10.99 -14.12
C GLU A 197 3.70 10.00 -13.11
N GLN A 198 2.42 10.18 -12.75
CA GLN A 198 1.74 9.25 -11.85
C GLN A 198 1.64 7.83 -12.39
N PRO A 199 1.49 6.83 -11.50
CA PRO A 199 1.28 5.47 -11.92
C PRO A 199 -0.02 5.34 -12.72
N ASN A 200 -0.02 4.44 -13.70
CA ASN A 200 -1.24 4.06 -14.39
C ASN A 200 -2.17 3.27 -13.43
N VAL A 201 -3.38 2.97 -13.91
CA VAL A 201 -4.41 2.24 -13.15
C VAL A 201 -3.89 0.91 -12.58
N GLU A 202 -3.15 0.14 -13.37
CA GLU A 202 -2.62 -1.16 -12.94
C GLU A 202 -1.54 -1.04 -11.87
N GLN A 203 -0.64 -0.05 -12.00
CA GLN A 203 0.38 0.21 -11.01
C GLN A 203 -0.21 0.74 -9.70
N LEU A 204 -1.27 1.57 -9.76
CA LEU A 204 -2.00 2.01 -8.56
C LEU A 204 -2.63 0.81 -7.83
N LYS A 205 -3.28 -0.11 -8.55
CA LYS A 205 -3.83 -1.35 -7.96
C LYS A 205 -2.71 -2.18 -7.32
N LEU A 206 -1.58 -2.35 -8.00
CA LEU A 206 -0.44 -3.08 -7.49
C LEU A 206 0.12 -2.47 -6.20
N ASP A 207 0.23 -1.13 -6.13
CA ASP A 207 0.66 -0.43 -4.93
C ASP A 207 -0.30 -0.66 -3.76
N MET A 208 -1.61 -0.61 -4.01
CA MET A 208 -2.64 -0.86 -3.00
C MET A 208 -2.64 -2.30 -2.48
N VAL A 209 -2.46 -3.27 -3.37
CA VAL A 209 -2.35 -4.70 -3.00
C VAL A 209 -1.07 -4.94 -2.22
N THR A 210 0.06 -4.36 -2.66
CA THR A 210 1.35 -4.46 -1.98
C THR A 210 1.27 -3.91 -0.56
N GLU A 211 0.67 -2.74 -0.37
CA GLU A 211 0.52 -2.14 0.95
C GLU A 211 -0.44 -2.94 1.85
N SER A 212 -1.54 -3.46 1.28
CA SER A 212 -2.43 -4.38 2.00
C SER A 212 -1.68 -5.63 2.47
N ARG A 213 -0.85 -6.22 1.61
CA ARG A 213 -0.04 -7.40 1.93
C ARG A 213 0.93 -7.11 3.07
N ARG A 214 1.59 -5.95 3.08
CA ARG A 214 2.46 -5.51 4.19
C ARG A 214 1.68 -5.37 5.49
N TRP A 215 0.50 -4.78 5.46
CA TRP A 215 -0.34 -4.64 6.65
C TRP A 215 -0.83 -6.00 7.18
N MET A 216 -1.29 -6.88 6.28
CA MET A 216 -1.71 -8.25 6.57
C MET A 216 -0.62 -9.08 7.27
N ARG A 217 0.62 -8.93 6.83
CA ARG A 217 1.82 -9.54 7.46
C ARG A 217 2.01 -9.14 8.94
N THR A 218 1.39 -8.06 9.40
CA THR A 218 1.51 -7.64 10.81
C THR A 218 0.59 -8.40 11.77
N TRP A 219 -0.30 -9.26 11.28
CA TRP A 219 -1.27 -9.97 12.12
C TRP A 219 -1.69 -11.36 11.61
N ILE A 220 -1.42 -11.72 10.34
CA ILE A 220 -1.59 -13.08 9.82
C ILE A 220 -0.27 -13.84 9.90
N ARG A 221 -0.31 -15.11 10.32
CA ARG A 221 0.88 -15.95 10.42
C ARG A 221 1.53 -16.23 9.06
N PRO A 222 2.85 -16.46 8.99
CA PRO A 222 3.54 -16.74 7.74
C PRO A 222 3.01 -18.00 7.02
N ASP A 223 2.71 -19.07 7.76
CA ASP A 223 2.18 -20.32 7.21
C ASP A 223 0.74 -20.21 6.72
N ASP A 224 -0.08 -19.35 7.33
CA ASP A 224 -1.42 -19.06 6.82
C ASP A 224 -1.35 -18.21 5.53
N LEU A 225 -0.48 -17.20 5.49
CA LEU A 225 -0.28 -16.35 4.29
C LEU A 225 0.34 -17.12 3.13
N ALA A 226 1.25 -18.04 3.42
CA ALA A 226 1.96 -18.82 2.42
C ALA A 226 1.02 -19.65 1.53
N ARG A 227 -0.12 -20.07 2.08
CA ARG A 227 -1.14 -20.88 1.39
C ARG A 227 -2.14 -20.09 0.57
N GLN A 228 -2.13 -18.75 0.68
CA GLN A 228 -3.14 -17.92 0.03
C GLN A 228 -2.78 -17.62 -1.43
N GLU A 229 -3.81 -17.66 -2.29
CA GLU A 229 -3.71 -17.29 -3.69
C GLU A 229 -3.75 -15.76 -3.89
N GLU A 230 -3.42 -15.30 -5.09
CA GLU A 230 -3.35 -13.86 -5.41
C GLU A 230 -4.66 -13.11 -5.12
N SER A 231 -5.81 -13.73 -5.43
CA SER A 231 -7.15 -13.16 -5.21
C SER A 231 -7.49 -12.89 -3.73
N PHE A 232 -6.81 -13.56 -2.79
CA PHE A 232 -6.93 -13.28 -1.36
C PHE A 232 -6.36 -11.89 -1.03
N PHE A 233 -5.24 -11.52 -1.66
CA PHE A 233 -4.58 -10.23 -1.44
C PHE A 233 -5.32 -9.06 -2.10
N GLU A 234 -6.23 -9.34 -3.04
CA GLU A 234 -7.09 -8.35 -3.69
C GLU A 234 -8.38 -8.06 -2.89
N GLN A 235 -8.77 -8.93 -1.96
CA GLN A 235 -9.98 -8.75 -1.13
C GLN A 235 -10.06 -7.38 -0.44
N PRO A 236 -8.98 -6.83 0.17
CA PRO A 236 -9.02 -5.49 0.76
C PRO A 236 -9.46 -4.42 -0.22
N LEU A 237 -8.97 -4.47 -1.47
CA LEU A 237 -9.34 -3.51 -2.52
C LEU A 237 -10.82 -3.63 -2.89
N HIS A 238 -11.34 -4.84 -3.02
CA HIS A 238 -12.77 -5.06 -3.29
C HIS A 238 -13.67 -4.52 -2.19
N ILE A 239 -13.28 -4.68 -0.92
CA ILE A 239 -14.03 -4.17 0.22
C ILE A 239 -13.99 -2.64 0.24
N ILE A 240 -12.81 -2.03 0.02
CA ILE A 240 -12.66 -0.57 -0.08
C ILE A 240 -13.56 -0.02 -1.18
N HIS A 241 -13.50 -0.60 -2.38
CA HIS A 241 -14.35 -0.22 -3.52
C HIS A 241 -15.83 -0.30 -3.16
N LYS A 242 -16.28 -1.40 -2.55
CA LYS A 242 -17.69 -1.56 -2.15
C LYS A 242 -18.12 -0.48 -1.15
N GLU A 243 -17.34 -0.27 -0.10
CA GLU A 243 -17.65 0.70 0.95
C GLU A 243 -17.61 2.14 0.42
N PHE A 244 -16.68 2.43 -0.51
CA PHE A 244 -16.60 3.71 -1.17
C PHE A 244 -17.81 3.99 -2.06
N ASN A 245 -18.26 3.00 -2.84
CA ASN A 245 -19.46 3.13 -3.67
C ASN A 245 -20.73 3.30 -2.83
N GLU A 246 -20.81 2.64 -1.67
CA GLU A 246 -21.90 2.87 -0.73
C GLU A 246 -21.85 4.29 -0.18
N TYR A 247 -20.66 4.77 0.18
CA TYR A 247 -20.44 6.16 0.58
C TYR A 247 -20.85 7.17 -0.49
N GLU A 248 -20.48 6.97 -1.75
CA GLU A 248 -20.86 7.87 -2.86
C GLU A 248 -22.38 8.03 -3.00
N LYS A 249 -23.15 7.00 -2.62
CA LYS A 249 -24.62 7.04 -2.62
C LYS A 249 -25.21 7.80 -1.42
N THR A 250 -24.44 8.06 -0.37
CA THR A 250 -24.92 8.71 0.87
C THR A 250 -25.06 10.25 0.78
N VAL A 251 -25.22 10.78 -0.43
CA VAL A 251 -25.42 12.23 -0.66
C VAL A 251 -26.61 12.75 0.14
N LYS A 252 -26.33 13.69 1.06
CA LYS A 252 -27.40 14.41 1.78
C LYS A 252 -27.74 15.68 1.01
N HIS A 253 -29.02 15.86 0.70
CA HIS A 253 -29.56 17.16 0.28
C HIS A 253 -29.75 18.00 1.54
N VAL A 254 -29.03 19.12 1.64
CA VAL A 254 -29.12 20.06 2.76
C VAL A 254 -29.54 21.40 2.18
N GLU A 255 -30.56 22.02 2.75
CA GLU A 255 -30.95 23.38 2.38
C GLU A 255 -30.06 24.39 3.11
N VAL A 256 -29.38 25.24 2.34
CA VAL A 256 -28.54 26.33 2.85
C VAL A 256 -28.94 27.59 2.10
N ASP A 257 -29.39 28.61 2.84
CA ASP A 257 -29.85 29.90 2.29
C ASP A 257 -30.95 29.75 1.22
N GLY A 258 -31.92 28.85 1.43
CA GLY A 258 -33.02 28.59 0.50
C GLY A 258 -32.61 27.86 -0.78
N LYS A 259 -31.38 27.35 -0.86
CA LYS A 259 -30.88 26.55 -1.98
C LYS A 259 -30.57 25.13 -1.51
N GLN A 260 -31.06 24.14 -2.25
CA GLN A 260 -30.61 22.76 -2.05
C GLN A 260 -29.14 22.63 -2.42
N GLN A 261 -28.31 22.31 -1.45
CA GLN A 261 -26.92 21.95 -1.62
C GLN A 261 -26.75 20.46 -1.38
N ILE A 262 -26.02 19.80 -2.27
CA ILE A 262 -25.54 18.43 -2.05
C ILE A 262 -24.38 18.53 -1.07
N ARG A 263 -24.58 18.04 0.16
CA ARG A 263 -23.52 17.91 1.15
C ARG A 263 -23.07 16.45 1.18
N ARG A 264 -21.91 16.18 0.58
CA ARG A 264 -21.22 14.90 0.79
C ARG A 264 -20.64 14.90 2.19
N VAL A 265 -20.80 13.77 2.89
CA VAL A 265 -20.22 13.56 4.22
C VAL A 265 -18.73 13.33 4.06
N PHE A 266 -17.92 13.61 5.06
CA PHE A 266 -16.51 13.24 5.03
C PHE A 266 -16.32 11.78 5.43
N LEU A 267 -15.47 11.07 4.70
CA LEU A 267 -14.85 9.83 5.15
C LEU A 267 -13.76 10.20 6.15
N GLY A 268 -14.04 9.98 7.43
CA GLY A 268 -13.11 10.25 8.52
C GLY A 268 -12.47 8.99 9.09
N ARG A 269 -11.62 9.20 10.11
CA ARG A 269 -10.97 8.14 10.90
C ARG A 269 -11.91 7.00 11.27
N GLU A 270 -13.06 7.31 11.88
CA GLU A 270 -14.02 6.30 12.36
C GLU A 270 -14.53 5.37 11.25
N LYS A 271 -14.90 5.95 10.10
CA LYS A 271 -15.33 5.15 8.94
C LYS A 271 -14.16 4.34 8.37
N GLY A 272 -12.96 4.90 8.39
CA GLY A 272 -11.75 4.18 8.03
C GLY A 272 -11.48 2.95 8.91
N GLU A 273 -11.65 3.09 10.22
CA GLU A 273 -11.52 1.98 11.17
C GLU A 273 -12.60 0.91 10.94
N GLU A 274 -13.85 1.30 10.66
CA GLU A 274 -14.93 0.37 10.31
C GLU A 274 -14.58 -0.46 9.06
N ILE A 275 -14.03 0.18 8.02
CA ILE A 275 -13.62 -0.51 6.78
C ILE A 275 -12.50 -1.50 7.07
N LEU A 276 -11.46 -1.10 7.82
CA LEU A 276 -10.36 -2.00 8.19
C LEU A 276 -10.86 -3.19 9.01
N GLU A 277 -11.80 -2.98 9.93
CA GLU A 277 -12.38 -4.04 10.74
C GLU A 277 -13.19 -5.03 9.89
N LYS A 278 -13.95 -4.54 8.89
CA LYS A 278 -14.62 -5.41 7.90
C LYS A 278 -13.62 -6.27 7.13
N ILE A 279 -12.50 -5.68 6.69
CA ILE A 279 -11.42 -6.41 6.01
C ILE A 279 -10.83 -7.48 6.92
N LYS A 280 -10.45 -7.13 8.17
CA LYS A 280 -9.89 -8.08 9.14
C LYS A 280 -10.84 -9.25 9.39
N ASN A 281 -12.13 -8.98 9.59
CA ASN A 281 -13.13 -10.01 9.85
C ASN A 281 -13.32 -10.95 8.66
N LYS A 282 -13.40 -10.41 7.43
CA LYS A 282 -13.52 -11.20 6.21
C LYS A 282 -12.31 -12.11 6.00
N LEU A 283 -11.10 -11.55 6.09
CA LEU A 283 -9.86 -12.30 5.90
C LEU A 283 -9.65 -13.35 7.01
N SER A 284 -9.95 -12.99 8.27
CA SER A 284 -9.83 -13.93 9.39
C SER A 284 -10.75 -15.14 9.22
N TYR A 285 -11.97 -14.95 8.72
CA TYR A 285 -12.90 -16.03 8.42
C TYR A 285 -12.37 -16.97 7.33
N GLU A 286 -11.80 -16.42 6.25
CA GLU A 286 -11.21 -17.23 5.16
C GLU A 286 -9.99 -18.03 5.61
N ILE A 287 -9.15 -17.44 6.47
CA ILE A 287 -8.01 -18.14 7.10
C ILE A 287 -8.52 -19.29 7.98
N GLN A 288 -9.57 -19.06 8.78
CA GLN A 288 -10.13 -20.11 9.64
C GLN A 288 -10.66 -21.31 8.86
N ILE A 289 -11.26 -21.08 7.69
CA ILE A 289 -11.74 -22.16 6.81
C ILE A 289 -10.58 -22.92 6.18
N SER A 290 -9.51 -22.22 5.76
CA SER A 290 -8.40 -22.82 5.02
C SER A 290 -7.33 -23.45 5.91
N SER A 291 -7.17 -23.02 7.16
CA SER A 291 -6.10 -23.49 8.04
C SER A 291 -6.46 -24.78 8.78
N LYS A 292 -5.71 -25.85 8.52
CA LYS A 292 -5.80 -27.15 9.24
C LYS A 292 -5.43 -27.05 10.73
N HIS A 293 -4.69 -26.02 11.13
CA HIS A 293 -4.19 -25.81 12.49
C HIS A 293 -4.88 -24.61 13.15
N SER A 294 -6.21 -24.50 12.96
CA SER A 294 -7.04 -23.38 13.42
C SER A 294 -7.00 -23.19 14.94
N CYS A 295 -5.93 -22.62 15.45
CA CYS A 295 -5.90 -21.98 16.75
C CYS A 295 -5.89 -20.47 16.52
N ALA A 296 -7.06 -19.90 16.82
CA ALA A 296 -7.42 -18.50 16.82
C ALA A 296 -6.28 -17.53 17.12
N SER A 297 -5.83 -16.80 16.09
CA SER A 297 -5.10 -15.53 16.18
C SER A 297 -3.78 -15.55 16.97
N LEU A 298 -2.92 -14.61 16.66
CA LEU A 298 -1.69 -14.38 17.41
C LEU A 298 -1.88 -14.11 18.90
N LYS A 299 -3.07 -13.66 19.32
CA LYS A 299 -3.38 -13.51 20.74
C LYS A 299 -3.08 -14.81 21.47
N ALA A 300 -3.47 -15.97 20.92
CA ALA A 300 -3.17 -17.26 21.52
C ALA A 300 -1.64 -17.46 21.64
N MET A 301 -0.87 -17.27 20.57
CA MET A 301 0.59 -17.44 20.64
C MET A 301 1.25 -16.48 21.63
N SER A 302 0.91 -15.20 21.64
CA SER A 302 1.50 -14.24 22.58
C SER A 302 1.10 -14.49 24.04
N TYR A 303 -0.07 -15.10 24.29
CA TYR A 303 -0.49 -15.49 25.64
C TYR A 303 0.28 -16.70 26.16
N TYR A 304 0.65 -17.64 25.29
CA TYR A 304 1.32 -18.88 25.69
C TYR A 304 2.84 -18.86 25.48
N TYR A 305 3.36 -17.91 24.70
CA TYR A 305 4.79 -17.77 24.47
C TYR A 305 5.46 -17.06 25.64
N ILE A 306 6.47 -17.73 26.21
CA ILE A 306 7.32 -17.17 27.25
C ILE A 306 8.54 -16.56 26.56
N ASN A 307 8.68 -15.24 26.66
CA ASN A 307 9.85 -14.52 26.15
C ASN A 307 11.13 -15.11 26.72
N ARG A 308 12.10 -15.37 25.84
CA ARG A 308 13.36 -16.01 26.20
C ARG A 308 14.48 -14.98 26.23
N HIS A 309 15.45 -15.24 27.10
CA HIS A 309 16.74 -14.58 27.04
C HIS A 309 17.73 -15.52 26.34
N ILE A 310 18.31 -15.06 25.25
CA ILE A 310 19.22 -15.83 24.41
C ILE A 310 20.63 -15.45 24.83
N LYS A 311 21.38 -16.42 25.33
CA LYS A 311 22.79 -16.23 25.66
C LYS A 311 23.62 -16.41 24.39
N LEU A 312 24.16 -15.31 23.88
CA LEU A 312 25.16 -15.35 22.82
C LEU A 312 26.55 -15.33 23.44
N ASN A 313 27.37 -16.33 23.11
CA ASN A 313 28.71 -16.53 23.70
C ASN A 313 29.59 -15.27 23.69
N GLN A 314 29.40 -14.38 22.71
CA GLN A 314 30.23 -13.18 22.50
C GLN A 314 29.49 -11.86 22.74
N PHE A 315 28.15 -11.90 22.91
CA PHE A 315 27.30 -10.68 22.89
C PHE A 315 26.42 -10.54 24.14
N GLY A 316 26.55 -11.43 25.13
CA GLY A 316 25.76 -11.37 26.35
C GLY A 316 24.35 -11.96 26.19
N MET A 317 23.42 -11.50 27.03
CA MET A 317 22.02 -11.93 27.02
C MET A 317 21.22 -10.96 26.17
N ILE A 318 20.55 -11.46 25.13
CA ILE A 318 19.68 -10.67 24.26
C ILE A 318 18.25 -11.19 24.29
N GLN A 319 17.29 -10.36 23.91
CA GLN A 319 15.89 -10.76 23.80
C GLN A 319 15.58 -11.37 22.42
N ASP A 320 14.47 -12.14 22.32
CA ASP A 320 14.02 -12.75 21.06
C ASP A 320 13.93 -11.75 19.90
N ARG A 321 13.34 -10.57 20.15
CA ARG A 321 13.21 -9.50 19.14
C ARG A 321 14.56 -9.00 18.65
N GLU A 322 15.50 -8.82 19.57
CA GLU A 322 16.86 -8.37 19.25
C GLU A 322 17.62 -9.43 18.47
N PHE A 323 17.43 -10.71 18.79
CA PHE A 323 18.00 -11.81 18.02
C PHE A 323 17.49 -11.81 16.59
N ILE A 324 16.19 -11.60 16.38
CA ILE A 324 15.61 -11.50 15.04
C ILE A 324 16.24 -10.35 14.26
N GLU A 325 16.33 -9.15 14.83
CA GLU A 325 17.03 -8.02 14.19
C GLU A 325 18.49 -8.36 13.83
N GLN A 326 19.19 -9.10 14.71
CA GLN A 326 20.54 -9.57 14.44
C GLN A 326 20.61 -10.60 13.29
N LEU A 327 19.58 -11.41 13.05
CA LEU A 327 19.53 -12.30 11.86
C LEU A 327 19.61 -11.50 10.55
N TYR A 328 18.97 -10.34 10.51
CA TYR A 328 18.91 -9.49 9.32
C TYR A 328 20.11 -8.54 9.18
N THR A 329 20.84 -8.32 10.27
CA THR A 329 21.96 -7.36 10.30
C THR A 329 23.29 -8.08 10.53
N THR A 330 23.57 -8.44 11.78
CA THR A 330 24.84 -9.01 12.27
C THR A 330 25.15 -10.34 11.61
N PHE A 331 24.12 -11.17 11.40
CA PHE A 331 24.26 -12.48 10.81
C PHE A 331 23.73 -12.56 9.38
N SER A 332 23.59 -11.44 8.69
CA SER A 332 23.15 -11.39 7.28
C SER A 332 24.04 -12.21 6.33
N ASN A 333 25.31 -12.45 6.70
CA ASN A 333 26.24 -13.30 5.96
C ASN A 333 26.14 -14.80 6.32
N LYS A 334 25.28 -15.17 7.27
CA LYS A 334 25.02 -16.56 7.65
C LYS A 334 23.75 -17.03 6.97
N ASN A 335 23.91 -17.94 6.02
CA ASN A 335 22.78 -18.43 5.21
C ASN A 335 21.95 -19.52 5.92
N CYS A 336 22.40 -20.05 7.05
CA CYS A 336 21.73 -21.16 7.72
C CYS A 336 21.96 -21.13 9.23
N PHE A 337 20.89 -21.39 9.99
CA PHE A 337 20.90 -21.55 11.45
C PHE A 337 20.23 -22.87 11.80
N ILE A 338 20.82 -23.59 12.75
CA ILE A 338 20.30 -24.86 13.23
C ILE A 338 19.91 -24.70 14.69
N LEU A 339 18.62 -24.86 14.97
CA LEU A 339 18.08 -24.91 16.33
C LEU A 339 18.05 -26.35 16.80
N THR A 340 18.84 -26.66 17.84
CA THR A 340 18.84 -27.99 18.47
C THR A 340 18.25 -27.90 19.88
N ALA A 341 17.36 -28.83 20.21
CA ALA A 341 16.84 -29.01 21.57
C ALA A 341 16.18 -30.39 21.71
N GLN A 342 16.07 -30.88 22.95
CA GLN A 342 15.36 -32.13 23.25
C GLN A 342 13.88 -32.06 22.80
N PRO A 343 13.23 -33.21 22.54
CA PRO A 343 11.77 -33.26 22.31
C PRO A 343 11.00 -32.58 23.45
N GLY A 344 9.91 -31.88 23.12
CA GLY A 344 9.08 -31.18 24.11
C GLY A 344 9.61 -29.82 24.61
N MET A 345 10.81 -29.39 24.21
CA MET A 345 11.41 -28.10 24.64
C MET A 345 10.81 -26.85 23.95
N GLY A 346 9.69 -27.00 23.23
CA GLY A 346 8.99 -25.91 22.55
C GLY A 346 9.74 -25.31 21.37
N LYS A 347 10.44 -26.13 20.56
CA LYS A 347 11.11 -25.70 19.32
C LYS A 347 10.12 -25.13 18.30
N SER A 348 9.06 -25.88 18.01
CA SER A 348 8.02 -25.49 17.06
C SER A 348 7.36 -24.17 17.45
N THR A 349 7.03 -23.99 18.74
CA THR A 349 6.47 -22.73 19.25
C THR A 349 7.45 -21.57 19.10
N LEU A 350 8.76 -21.79 19.33
CA LEU A 350 9.79 -20.78 19.11
C LEU A 350 9.89 -20.37 17.64
N TRP A 351 9.92 -21.35 16.72
CA TRP A 351 9.94 -21.08 15.28
C TRP A 351 8.71 -20.34 14.80
N GLN A 352 7.52 -20.72 15.25
CA GLN A 352 6.29 -20.00 14.93
C GLN A 352 6.35 -18.55 15.41
N TYR A 353 6.83 -18.31 16.64
CA TYR A 353 6.98 -16.98 17.19
C TYR A 353 8.01 -16.14 16.43
N TRP A 354 9.24 -16.66 16.23
CA TRP A 354 10.30 -15.93 15.53
C TRP A 354 9.97 -15.68 14.06
N ALA A 355 9.37 -16.65 13.35
CA ALA A 355 8.95 -16.45 11.96
C ALA A 355 7.93 -15.31 11.86
N PHE A 356 6.97 -15.26 12.78
CA PHE A 356 5.99 -14.19 12.80
C PHE A 356 6.61 -12.82 13.17
N GLU A 357 7.44 -12.75 14.21
CA GLU A 357 8.08 -11.48 14.57
C GLU A 357 9.04 -11.01 13.47
N ALA A 358 9.78 -11.90 12.80
CA ALA A 358 10.58 -11.56 11.62
C ALA A 358 9.73 -10.95 10.50
N GLN A 359 8.58 -11.55 10.19
CA GLN A 359 7.65 -11.03 9.19
C GLN A 359 7.13 -9.62 9.53
N LYS A 360 6.92 -9.35 10.81
CA LYS A 360 6.38 -8.08 11.31
C LYS A 360 7.44 -6.97 11.36
N LEU A 361 8.68 -7.29 11.76
CA LEU A 361 9.78 -6.33 11.81
C LEU A 361 10.32 -6.02 10.42
N HIS A 362 10.38 -7.01 9.55
CA HIS A 362 10.94 -6.90 8.21
C HIS A 362 9.86 -7.13 7.15
N THR A 363 8.89 -6.20 7.07
CA THR A 363 7.74 -6.30 6.14
C THR A 363 8.12 -6.38 4.66
N GLU A 364 9.33 -5.93 4.32
CA GLU A 364 9.91 -6.03 2.97
C GLU A 364 10.45 -7.42 2.65
N SER A 365 10.72 -8.23 3.67
CA SER A 365 11.19 -9.59 3.52
C SER A 365 10.03 -10.56 3.31
N ALA A 366 10.28 -11.62 2.56
CA ALA A 366 9.36 -12.74 2.46
C ALA A 366 9.74 -13.77 3.52
N VAL A 367 8.84 -14.03 4.47
CA VAL A 367 9.08 -15.00 5.54
C VAL A 367 8.11 -16.16 5.37
N PHE A 368 8.63 -17.38 5.43
CA PHE A 368 7.85 -18.59 5.31
C PHE A 368 8.16 -19.54 6.45
N LEU A 369 7.12 -20.23 6.93
CA LEU A 369 7.24 -21.32 7.89
C LEU A 369 6.72 -22.59 7.22
N LEU A 370 7.60 -23.57 7.07
CA LEU A 370 7.36 -24.83 6.37
C LEU A 370 7.52 -25.99 7.34
N TYR A 371 6.57 -26.92 7.34
CA TYR A 371 6.57 -28.08 8.22
C TYR A 371 7.03 -29.32 7.46
N LEU A 372 8.17 -29.87 7.85
CA LEU A 372 8.80 -30.99 7.13
C LEU A 372 8.22 -32.36 7.49
N ASN A 373 7.33 -32.43 8.48
CA ASN A 373 6.63 -33.66 8.83
C ASN A 373 5.55 -34.06 7.81
N ASN A 374 5.19 -33.16 6.90
CA ASN A 374 4.22 -33.40 5.83
C ASN A 374 4.86 -33.86 4.52
N LEU A 375 6.19 -33.99 4.45
CA LEU A 375 6.86 -34.39 3.22
C LEU A 375 6.51 -35.84 2.83
N PRO A 376 6.26 -36.12 1.54
CA PRO A 376 5.98 -37.47 1.07
C PRO A 376 7.20 -38.37 1.24
N HIS A 377 6.97 -39.65 1.54
CA HIS A 377 8.05 -40.62 1.80
C HIS A 377 8.97 -40.91 0.61
N ASN A 378 8.51 -40.63 -0.62
CA ASN A 378 9.29 -40.82 -1.83
C ASN A 378 9.68 -39.44 -2.38
N MET A 379 10.63 -38.79 -1.71
CA MET A 379 11.21 -37.56 -2.24
C MET A 379 12.07 -37.92 -3.46
N PRO A 380 11.95 -37.18 -4.59
CA PRO A 380 12.93 -37.30 -5.67
C PRO A 380 14.33 -36.95 -5.13
N THR A 381 15.39 -37.45 -5.77
CA THR A 381 16.76 -37.07 -5.41
C THR A 381 16.88 -35.55 -5.54
N ILE A 382 17.14 -34.89 -4.42
CA ILE A 382 17.17 -33.43 -4.34
C ILE A 382 18.62 -32.98 -4.43
N GLU A 383 18.95 -32.22 -5.47
CA GLU A 383 20.26 -31.58 -5.58
C GLU A 383 20.21 -30.10 -5.19
N LYS A 384 19.04 -29.45 -5.33
CA LYS A 384 18.88 -28.01 -5.04
C LYS A 384 17.62 -27.70 -4.23
N LEU A 385 17.68 -26.60 -3.46
CA LEU A 385 16.54 -26.10 -2.68
C LEU A 385 15.36 -25.74 -3.59
N GLU A 386 15.62 -25.21 -4.77
CA GLU A 386 14.61 -24.94 -5.78
C GLU A 386 13.85 -26.20 -6.19
N ASP A 387 14.50 -27.36 -6.24
CA ASP A 387 13.85 -28.64 -6.56
C ASP A 387 12.88 -29.05 -5.46
N ILE A 388 13.23 -28.79 -4.19
CA ILE A 388 12.31 -29.02 -3.05
C ILE A 388 11.11 -28.08 -3.14
N ILE A 389 11.35 -26.80 -3.39
CA ILE A 389 10.31 -25.76 -3.35
C ILE A 389 9.38 -25.84 -4.56
N THR A 390 9.90 -26.23 -5.74
CA THR A 390 9.11 -26.40 -6.97
C THR A 390 8.46 -27.77 -7.11
N SER A 391 8.94 -28.76 -6.36
CA SER A 391 8.26 -30.05 -6.31
C SER A 391 6.89 -29.89 -5.65
N LYS A 392 5.95 -30.77 -6.00
CA LYS A 392 4.59 -30.83 -5.43
C LYS A 392 4.55 -31.09 -3.91
N ILE A 393 5.71 -31.14 -3.29
CA ILE A 393 5.93 -31.50 -1.90
C ILE A 393 5.38 -30.43 -0.95
N PHE A 394 5.43 -29.16 -1.36
CA PHE A 394 4.84 -28.05 -0.61
C PHE A 394 3.54 -27.51 -1.22
N ASP A 395 2.88 -28.23 -2.14
CA ASP A 395 1.60 -27.79 -2.74
C ASP A 395 0.52 -27.53 -1.67
N SER A 396 0.62 -28.14 -0.49
CA SER A 396 -0.29 -27.90 0.64
C SER A 396 0.08 -26.70 1.51
N ASP A 397 1.32 -26.22 1.41
CA ASP A 397 1.94 -25.28 2.35
C ASP A 397 2.28 -23.94 1.66
N LEU A 398 2.45 -23.95 0.34
CA LEU A 398 2.75 -22.81 -0.50
C LEU A 398 1.75 -22.73 -1.66
N SER A 399 1.18 -21.55 -1.89
CA SER A 399 0.47 -21.24 -3.14
C SER A 399 1.45 -21.15 -4.30
N LYS A 400 0.94 -21.32 -5.53
CA LYS A 400 1.76 -21.25 -6.75
C LYS A 400 2.50 -19.90 -6.87
N SER A 401 1.82 -18.80 -6.52
CA SER A 401 2.41 -17.46 -6.53
C SER A 401 3.58 -17.33 -5.54
N ASN A 402 3.48 -17.95 -4.36
CA ASN A 402 4.56 -17.92 -3.38
C ASN A 402 5.75 -18.82 -3.77
N VAL A 403 5.51 -19.97 -4.41
CA VAL A 403 6.58 -20.79 -5.01
C VAL A 403 7.32 -19.97 -6.08
N ASP A 404 6.58 -19.33 -6.99
CA ASP A 404 7.15 -18.49 -8.03
C ASP A 404 7.98 -17.34 -7.43
N MET A 405 7.51 -16.70 -6.35
CA MET A 405 8.24 -15.66 -5.65
C MET A 405 9.57 -16.18 -5.07
N ILE A 406 9.56 -17.35 -4.41
CA ILE A 406 10.78 -17.91 -3.81
C ILE A 406 11.83 -18.27 -4.89
N VAL A 407 11.37 -18.82 -6.02
CA VAL A 407 12.25 -19.36 -7.06
C VAL A 407 12.74 -18.28 -8.03
N LYS A 408 11.91 -17.28 -8.32
CA LYS A 408 12.17 -16.29 -9.40
C LYS A 408 12.58 -14.91 -8.90
N GLU A 409 12.25 -14.50 -7.66
CA GLU A 409 12.58 -13.16 -7.18
C GLU A 409 13.95 -13.09 -6.48
N ASN A 410 14.99 -12.70 -7.23
CA ASN A 410 16.34 -12.47 -6.68
C ASN A 410 16.53 -11.14 -5.90
N LYS A 411 15.48 -10.32 -5.74
CA LYS A 411 15.61 -8.95 -5.20
C LYS A 411 15.12 -8.77 -3.77
N LYS A 412 14.38 -9.74 -3.20
CA LYS A 412 13.84 -9.65 -1.84
C LYS A 412 14.57 -10.63 -0.92
N GLN A 413 14.84 -10.21 0.31
CA GLN A 413 15.36 -11.12 1.32
C GLN A 413 14.27 -12.14 1.67
N ILE A 414 14.56 -13.42 1.40
CA ILE A 414 13.68 -14.55 1.71
C ILE A 414 14.23 -15.25 2.95
N VAL A 415 13.38 -15.50 3.94
CA VAL A 415 13.73 -16.24 5.15
C VAL A 415 12.79 -17.43 5.29
N LEU A 416 13.38 -18.63 5.33
CA LEU A 416 12.66 -19.90 5.44
C LEU A 416 12.90 -20.49 6.83
N PHE A 417 11.81 -20.75 7.55
CA PHE A 417 11.82 -21.50 8.79
C PHE A 417 11.36 -22.92 8.50
N PHE A 418 12.21 -23.90 8.82
CA PHE A 418 11.92 -25.31 8.67
C PHE A 418 11.71 -25.95 10.05
N ASP A 419 10.52 -26.50 10.28
CA ASP A 419 10.20 -27.25 11.50
C ASP A 419 10.14 -28.76 11.23
N ALA A 420 10.33 -29.56 12.28
CA ALA A 420 10.28 -31.03 12.24
C ALA A 420 11.29 -31.69 11.27
N PHE A 421 12.50 -31.14 11.18
CA PHE A 421 13.56 -31.70 10.32
C PHE A 421 13.94 -33.14 10.69
N ASP A 422 13.90 -33.50 11.97
CA ASP A 422 14.15 -34.85 12.48
C ASP A 422 13.04 -35.86 12.13
N GLU A 423 11.89 -35.40 11.65
CA GLU A 423 10.76 -36.24 11.22
C GLU A 423 10.83 -36.64 9.74
N ILE A 424 11.82 -36.13 9.00
CA ILE A 424 12.09 -36.56 7.62
C ILE A 424 12.49 -38.04 7.64
N LYS A 425 11.62 -38.91 7.12
CA LYS A 425 11.91 -40.34 7.04
C LYS A 425 13.00 -40.57 5.99
N GLU A 426 14.18 -41.02 6.42
CA GLU A 426 15.23 -41.49 5.49
C GLU A 426 14.68 -42.61 4.59
N ASN A 427 14.95 -42.51 3.28
CA ASN A 427 14.67 -43.57 2.34
C ASN A 427 15.27 -44.88 2.85
N SER A 428 14.47 -45.93 2.89
CA SER A 428 14.85 -47.26 3.39
C SER A 428 15.95 -47.94 2.59
N GLN A 429 16.42 -47.34 1.49
CA GLN A 429 17.61 -47.77 0.73
C GLN A 429 18.93 -47.38 1.43
N ASP A 430 19.06 -46.20 2.03
CA ASP A 430 20.30 -45.79 2.72
C ASP A 430 20.54 -46.54 4.03
N LYS A 431 19.47 -47.03 4.67
CA LYS A 431 19.57 -47.95 5.82
C LYS A 431 20.14 -49.31 5.46
N LYS A 432 20.06 -49.76 4.20
CA LYS A 432 20.68 -51.02 3.77
C LYS A 432 22.18 -50.86 3.52
N GLU A 433 22.64 -49.70 3.03
CA GLU A 433 24.07 -49.44 2.84
C GLU A 433 24.80 -49.20 4.17
N LYS A 434 24.24 -48.41 5.09
CA LYS A 434 24.84 -48.22 6.44
C LYS A 434 24.88 -49.49 7.29
N ASN A 435 23.96 -50.44 7.06
CA ASN A 435 24.00 -51.75 7.73
C ASN A 435 24.92 -52.77 7.03
N HIS A 436 25.27 -52.57 5.75
CA HIS A 436 26.28 -53.38 5.07
C HIS A 436 27.72 -52.93 5.36
N GLU A 437 27.97 -51.65 5.62
CA GLU A 437 29.28 -51.19 6.08
C GLU A 437 29.59 -51.63 7.53
N LYS A 438 28.59 -51.69 8.42
CA LYS A 438 28.79 -52.25 9.79
C LYS A 438 29.00 -53.77 9.85
N ILE A 439 28.87 -54.48 8.72
CA ILE A 439 29.17 -55.92 8.62
C ILE A 439 30.48 -56.17 7.83
N LYS A 440 31.13 -55.13 7.28
CA LYS A 440 32.47 -55.24 6.66
C LYS A 440 33.29 -53.94 6.80
N LYS A 441 33.69 -53.57 8.02
CA LYS A 441 35.04 -53.13 8.45
C LYS A 441 35.03 -52.52 9.84
#